data_AF-A0A0V8HA56-F1
#
_entry.id   AF-A0A0V8HA56-F1
#
_cell.length_a   1.000
_cell.length_b   1.000
_cell.length_c   1.000
_cell.angle_alpha   90.00
_cell.angle_beta   90.00
_cell.angle_gamma   90.00
#
_symmetry.space_group_name_H-M   'P 1'
#
loop_
_entity.id
_entity.type
_entity.pdbx_description
1 polymer ?
#
loop_
_entity_poly.entity_id
_entity_poly.type
_entity_poly.pdbx_seq_one_letter_code
_entity_poly.pdbx_strand_id
1 'polypeptide(L)'
;MNLVRKWTKRIIMAGLFTLALGTTFQSVSGVEAQTFKSWLNENHGHQSESYSENHKTNHISLSFKFLKRLAGAKTLISSKPVVGKVPTLEESVNWEQYPKNRVVATGYTAGVESTGKNPGHPSYGITYSGVKVKRDLYSTIAADTSVYPIGTILFIPNYGYGVVADTGSAIKGNRLDLYYDTVDQVYNEWGKQTLNVYLVQVGSGKLTEEELVKLNSNESMQVFRQQILSTKE
;
A
#
# COMPACT_ATOMS: atom_id res chain seq x y z
N MET A 1 26.76 28.01 -55.76
CA MET A 1 25.35 28.02 -55.30
C MET A 1 24.84 26.69 -54.72
N ASN A 2 25.30 25.52 -55.16
CA ASN A 2 24.78 24.22 -54.70
C ASN A 2 25.27 23.75 -53.32
N LEU A 3 26.42 24.23 -52.85
CA LEU A 3 26.98 23.80 -51.57
C LEU A 3 26.24 24.44 -50.39
N VAL A 4 26.01 25.77 -50.44
CA VAL A 4 25.24 26.51 -49.42
C VAL A 4 23.81 25.96 -49.28
N ARG A 5 23.17 25.58 -50.39
CA ARG A 5 21.82 24.98 -50.39
C ARG A 5 21.79 23.57 -49.77
N LYS A 6 22.88 22.81 -49.83
CA LYS A 6 23.00 21.49 -49.19
C LYS A 6 23.23 21.63 -47.69
N TRP A 7 24.09 22.56 -47.28
CA TRP A 7 24.38 22.81 -45.87
C TRP A 7 23.18 23.42 -45.13
N THR A 8 22.47 24.36 -45.74
CA THR A 8 21.21 24.91 -45.19
C THR A 8 20.17 23.82 -44.95
N LYS A 9 19.94 22.91 -45.92
CA LYS A 9 19.01 21.78 -45.73
C LYS A 9 19.45 20.83 -44.60
N ARG A 10 20.75 20.55 -44.48
CA ARG A 10 21.27 19.68 -43.41
C ARG A 10 21.11 20.31 -42.03
N ILE A 11 21.35 21.62 -41.91
CA ILE A 11 21.18 22.36 -40.65
C ILE A 11 19.70 22.40 -40.26
N ILE A 12 18.80 22.64 -41.22
CA ILE A 12 17.35 22.63 -40.98
C ILE A 12 16.90 21.24 -40.52
N MET A 13 17.34 20.17 -41.20
CA MET A 13 16.97 18.80 -40.82
C MET A 13 17.54 18.41 -39.44
N ALA A 14 18.76 18.84 -39.11
CA ALA A 14 19.33 18.62 -37.78
C ALA A 14 18.55 19.38 -36.70
N GLY A 15 18.15 20.63 -36.96
CA GLY A 15 17.32 21.42 -36.05
C GLY A 15 15.91 20.83 -35.84
N LEU A 16 15.29 20.31 -36.90
CA LEU A 16 14.01 19.61 -36.79
C LEU A 16 14.14 18.30 -36.01
N PHE A 17 15.24 17.56 -36.18
CA PHE A 17 15.51 16.33 -35.44
C PHE A 17 15.75 16.59 -33.95
N THR A 18 16.49 17.64 -33.58
CA THR A 18 16.69 18.00 -32.17
C THR A 18 15.40 18.49 -31.51
N LEU A 19 14.56 19.24 -32.23
CA LEU A 19 13.23 19.62 -31.75
C LEU A 19 12.32 18.40 -31.54
N ALA A 20 12.33 17.45 -32.47
CA ALA A 20 11.58 16.20 -32.33
C ALA A 20 12.04 15.39 -31.10
N LEU A 21 13.35 15.29 -30.86
CA LEU A 21 13.89 14.66 -29.66
C LEU A 21 13.47 15.40 -28.37
N GLY A 22 13.48 16.73 -28.38
CA GLY A 22 13.04 17.54 -27.24
C GLY A 22 11.55 17.33 -26.90
N THR A 23 10.68 17.36 -27.91
CA THR A 23 9.23 17.10 -27.73
C THR A 23 8.96 15.67 -27.24
N THR A 24 9.69 14.69 -27.78
CA THR A 24 9.58 13.30 -27.33
C THR A 24 10.04 13.15 -25.88
N PHE A 25 11.17 13.77 -25.51
CA PHE A 25 11.69 13.76 -24.14
C PHE A 25 10.68 14.36 -23.16
N GLN A 26 10.01 15.46 -23.53
CA GLN A 26 8.97 16.08 -22.71
C GLN A 26 7.72 15.19 -22.59
N SER A 27 7.34 14.47 -23.66
CA SER A 27 6.19 13.55 -23.64
C SER A 27 6.42 12.27 -22.82
N VAL A 28 7.65 11.74 -22.84
CA VAL A 28 7.99 10.46 -22.16
C VAL A 28 8.38 10.69 -20.70
N SER A 29 9.05 11.80 -20.39
CA SER A 29 9.47 12.10 -19.01
C SER A 29 8.39 12.78 -18.17
N GLY A 30 7.40 13.42 -18.80
CA GLY A 30 6.35 14.17 -18.11
C GLY A 30 6.85 15.38 -17.32
N VAL A 31 8.11 15.80 -17.52
CA VAL A 31 8.71 16.93 -16.79
C VAL A 31 8.44 18.23 -17.54
N GLU A 32 7.74 19.16 -16.88
CA GLU A 32 7.49 20.50 -17.41
C GLU A 32 8.76 21.36 -17.38
N ALA A 33 8.99 22.19 -18.40
CA ALA A 33 10.18 23.04 -18.52
C ALA A 33 10.38 24.02 -17.34
N GLN A 34 9.32 24.29 -16.58
CA GLN A 34 9.37 25.11 -15.36
C GLN A 34 10.14 24.41 -14.23
N THR A 35 10.05 23.09 -14.10
CA THR A 35 10.79 22.31 -13.08
C THR A 35 12.30 22.31 -13.36
N PHE A 36 12.68 22.28 -14.65
CA PHE A 36 14.08 22.32 -15.04
C PHE A 36 14.73 23.70 -14.80
N LYS A 37 13.97 24.79 -15.01
CA LYS A 37 14.44 26.15 -14.66
C LYS A 37 14.64 26.30 -13.15
N SER A 38 13.73 25.76 -12.32
CA SER A 38 13.91 25.78 -10.86
C SER A 38 15.13 24.98 -10.42
N TRP A 39 15.36 23.80 -11.01
CA TRP A 39 16.54 22.96 -10.72
C TRP A 39 17.86 23.62 -11.14
N LEU A 40 17.90 24.27 -12.31
CA LEU A 40 19.08 25.02 -12.75
C LEU A 40 19.36 26.25 -11.88
N ASN A 41 18.32 26.90 -11.36
CA ASN A 41 18.46 28.08 -10.52
C ASN A 41 18.90 27.75 -9.07
N GLU A 42 18.68 26.51 -8.61
CA GLU A 42 19.16 26.02 -7.30
C GLU A 42 20.65 25.67 -7.27
N ASN A 43 21.30 25.46 -8.43
CA ASN A 43 22.71 25.04 -8.49
C ASN A 43 23.74 26.19 -8.39
N HIS A 44 23.29 27.43 -8.16
CA HIS A 44 24.17 28.58 -7.90
C HIS A 44 24.14 28.98 -6.43
N GLY A 45 24.71 28.14 -5.56
CA GLY A 45 24.92 28.55 -4.19
C GLY A 45 25.40 27.46 -3.27
N HIS A 46 26.61 26.93 -3.46
CA HIS A 46 27.34 26.37 -2.33
C HIS A 46 28.84 26.65 -2.46
N GLN A 47 29.28 27.57 -1.61
CA GLN A 47 30.65 27.88 -1.24
C GLN A 47 31.33 26.64 -0.65
N SER A 48 32.59 26.50 -1.03
CA SER A 48 33.59 25.53 -0.59
C SER A 48 33.99 25.69 0.88
N GLU A 49 34.04 24.60 1.63
CA GLU A 49 34.89 24.48 2.82
C GLU A 49 35.82 23.27 2.69
N SER A 50 37.08 23.56 3.00
CA SER A 50 38.25 22.69 2.85
C SER A 50 38.46 21.87 4.11
N TYR A 51 38.66 20.56 3.98
CA TYR A 51 39.45 19.78 4.93
C TYR A 51 40.36 18.81 4.16
N SER A 52 41.64 18.87 4.53
CA SER A 52 42.74 18.07 4.00
C SER A 52 42.74 16.70 4.67
N GLU A 53 42.78 15.63 3.88
CA GLU A 53 43.49 14.42 4.29
C GLU A 53 43.90 13.57 3.09
N ASN A 54 45.19 13.24 3.05
CA ASN A 54 45.83 12.32 2.12
C ASN A 54 45.28 10.91 2.33
N HIS A 55 44.73 10.25 1.31
CA HIS A 55 44.93 8.80 1.12
C HIS A 55 44.68 8.36 -0.33
N LYS A 56 45.53 7.41 -0.74
CA LYS A 56 45.68 6.80 -2.06
C LYS A 56 44.37 6.36 -2.73
N THR A 57 44.38 6.51 -4.05
CA THR A 57 43.45 6.01 -5.06
C THR A 57 42.80 4.66 -4.73
N ASN A 58 41.46 4.65 -4.66
CA ASN A 58 40.62 3.54 -5.08
C ASN A 58 39.32 4.11 -5.66
N HIS A 59 39.14 3.89 -6.97
CA HIS A 59 38.01 4.37 -7.74
C HIS A 59 36.74 3.54 -7.46
N ILE A 60 35.60 4.22 -7.45
CA ILE A 60 34.22 3.72 -7.58
C ILE A 60 33.60 3.09 -6.31
N SER A 61 32.98 3.92 -5.46
CA SER A 61 31.93 3.49 -4.52
C SER A 61 30.83 4.53 -4.25
N LEU A 62 30.77 5.62 -5.02
CA LEU A 62 29.84 6.74 -4.78
C LEU A 62 28.54 6.69 -5.59
N SER A 63 28.33 5.67 -6.44
CA SER A 63 27.11 5.58 -7.26
C SER A 63 25.91 4.93 -6.55
N PHE A 64 26.11 4.14 -5.49
CA PHE A 64 25.00 3.42 -4.84
C PHE A 64 24.35 4.13 -3.64
N LYS A 65 24.99 5.16 -3.05
CA LYS A 65 24.36 5.93 -1.96
C LYS A 65 23.34 6.97 -2.43
N PHE A 66 23.42 7.41 -3.70
CA PHE A 66 22.45 8.36 -4.26
C PHE A 66 21.11 7.68 -4.64
N LEU A 67 21.13 6.39 -4.97
CA LEU A 67 19.92 5.63 -5.33
C LEU A 67 18.97 5.38 -4.16
N LYS A 68 19.46 5.40 -2.91
CA LYS A 68 18.56 5.36 -1.73
C LYS A 68 17.74 6.64 -1.54
N ARG A 69 18.10 7.74 -2.22
CA ARG A 69 17.39 9.03 -2.12
C ARG A 69 16.44 9.28 -3.29
N LEU A 70 16.58 8.55 -4.40
CA LEU A 70 15.70 8.62 -5.57
C LEU A 70 14.52 7.62 -5.54
N ALA A 71 14.54 6.64 -4.63
CA ALA A 71 13.38 5.80 -4.32
C ALA A 71 12.27 6.54 -3.55
N GLY A 72 12.41 7.85 -3.36
CA GLY A 72 11.29 8.75 -3.10
C GLY A 72 10.74 9.26 -4.42
N ALA A 73 10.25 8.37 -5.28
CA ALA A 73 9.37 8.80 -6.36
C ALA A 73 8.25 9.60 -5.70
N LYS A 74 8.14 10.89 -6.05
CA LYS A 74 7.07 11.77 -5.58
C LYS A 74 5.75 11.03 -5.74
N THR A 75 5.19 10.57 -4.62
CA THR A 75 3.80 10.19 -4.52
C THR A 75 2.99 11.33 -5.10
N LEU A 76 2.28 11.09 -6.20
CA LEU A 76 1.26 12.01 -6.72
C LEU A 76 0.02 11.98 -5.82
N ILE A 77 0.23 12.10 -4.51
CA ILE A 77 -0.79 12.57 -3.58
C ILE A 77 -0.64 14.08 -3.64
N SER A 78 -1.69 14.75 -4.12
CA SER A 78 -1.80 16.19 -4.23
C SER A 78 -1.07 16.90 -3.08
N SER A 79 0.03 17.58 -3.40
CA SER A 79 0.87 18.33 -2.45
C SER A 79 0.20 19.64 -2.03
N LYS A 80 -1.08 19.59 -1.66
CA LYS A 80 -1.65 20.61 -0.78
C LYS A 80 -1.47 20.09 0.64
N PRO A 81 -0.88 20.88 1.55
CA PRO A 81 -1.03 20.59 2.96
C PRO A 81 -2.54 20.60 3.22
N VAL A 82 -3.12 19.42 3.46
CA VAL A 82 -4.48 19.34 3.96
C VAL A 82 -4.40 19.84 5.39
N VAL A 83 -4.67 21.13 5.55
CA VAL A 83 -5.02 21.72 6.85
C VAL A 83 -6.35 21.07 7.22
N GLY A 84 -6.30 19.90 7.86
CA GLY A 84 -7.49 19.11 8.20
C GLY A 84 -7.18 17.66 8.60
N LYS A 85 -8.12 17.05 9.31
CA LYS A 85 -8.10 15.63 9.68
C LYS A 85 -7.96 14.78 8.40
N VAL A 86 -6.98 13.88 8.34
CA VAL A 86 -6.84 12.92 7.23
C VAL A 86 -8.09 12.04 7.23
N PRO A 87 -8.81 11.92 6.10
CA PRO A 87 -10.02 11.11 6.05
C PRO A 87 -9.70 9.65 6.37
N THR A 88 -10.61 8.97 7.05
CA THR A 88 -10.44 7.54 7.33
C THR A 88 -10.79 6.71 6.10
N LEU A 89 -10.50 5.40 6.17
CA LEU A 89 -10.85 4.47 5.09
C LEU A 89 -12.37 4.47 4.83
N GLU A 90 -13.17 4.52 5.89
CA GLU A 90 -14.63 4.62 5.89
C GLU A 90 -15.12 5.84 5.10
N GLU A 91 -14.45 6.98 5.25
CA GLU A 91 -14.82 8.26 4.63
C GLU A 91 -14.30 8.40 3.20
N SER A 92 -13.22 7.68 2.86
CA SER A 92 -12.51 7.83 1.59
C SER A 92 -13.16 7.10 0.40
N VAL A 93 -14.05 6.14 0.66
CA VAL A 93 -14.69 5.29 -0.35
C VAL A 93 -16.21 5.39 -0.23
N ASN A 94 -16.89 5.51 -1.37
CA ASN A 94 -18.35 5.41 -1.39
C ASN A 94 -18.78 3.94 -1.28
N TRP A 95 -19.07 3.46 -0.07
CA TRP A 95 -19.38 2.06 0.19
C TRP A 95 -20.75 1.60 -0.31
N GLU A 96 -21.71 2.52 -0.51
CA GLU A 96 -23.06 2.18 -0.96
C GLU A 96 -23.10 1.60 -2.39
N GLN A 97 -22.01 1.71 -3.14
CA GLN A 97 -21.88 1.06 -4.45
C GLN A 97 -21.65 -0.45 -4.36
N TYR A 98 -21.22 -0.96 -3.20
CA TYR A 98 -20.93 -2.38 -3.00
C TYR A 98 -22.14 -3.13 -2.43
N PRO A 99 -22.33 -4.43 -2.74
CA PRO A 99 -23.34 -5.25 -2.09
C PRO A 99 -23.14 -5.26 -0.58
N LYS A 100 -24.22 -5.02 0.17
CA LYS A 100 -24.19 -5.00 1.64
C LYS A 100 -24.94 -6.18 2.24
N ASN A 101 -24.32 -6.81 3.23
CA ASN A 101 -24.90 -7.93 3.95
C ASN A 101 -24.91 -7.62 5.44
N ARG A 102 -26.04 -7.92 6.09
CA ARG A 102 -26.16 -7.79 7.55
C ARG A 102 -25.60 -9.04 8.22
N VAL A 103 -24.63 -8.86 9.09
CA VAL A 103 -23.91 -9.94 9.77
C VAL A 103 -23.85 -9.72 11.27
N VAL A 104 -23.66 -10.80 12.02
CA VAL A 104 -23.23 -10.76 13.42
C VAL A 104 -21.72 -10.93 13.45
N ALA A 105 -20.99 -9.97 14.01
CA ALA A 105 -19.54 -10.00 14.11
C ALA A 105 -19.10 -10.11 15.58
N THR A 106 -18.19 -11.05 15.84
CA THR A 106 -17.46 -11.21 17.11
C THR A 106 -15.98 -11.00 16.87
N GLY A 107 -15.18 -10.94 17.94
CA GLY A 107 -13.72 -10.94 17.84
C GLY A 107 -13.13 -12.20 18.47
N TYR A 108 -12.01 -12.67 17.92
CA TYR A 108 -11.25 -13.82 18.40
C TYR A 108 -9.75 -13.57 18.34
N THR A 109 -8.98 -14.41 19.03
CA THR A 109 -7.51 -14.37 18.97
C THR A 109 -6.93 -15.74 18.61
N ALA A 110 -5.60 -15.83 18.49
CA ALA A 110 -4.91 -17.10 18.27
C ALA A 110 -4.85 -17.98 19.53
N GLY A 111 -5.15 -17.42 20.70
CA GLY A 111 -4.98 -18.03 22.01
C GLY A 111 -5.88 -19.22 22.30
N VAL A 112 -5.68 -19.81 23.48
CA VAL A 112 -6.41 -20.99 23.96
C VAL A 112 -7.89 -20.70 24.12
N GLU A 113 -8.26 -19.48 24.52
CA GLU A 113 -9.64 -19.07 24.74
C GLU A 113 -10.49 -19.11 23.47
N SER A 114 -9.85 -18.95 22.31
CA SER A 114 -10.51 -18.92 20.99
C SER A 114 -10.28 -20.22 20.21
N THR A 115 -9.05 -20.75 20.22
CA THR A 115 -8.65 -21.88 19.35
C THR A 115 -8.28 -23.16 20.09
N GLY A 116 -8.18 -23.12 21.43
CA GLY A 116 -7.67 -24.22 22.25
C GLY A 116 -6.18 -24.48 22.12
N LYS A 117 -5.41 -23.62 21.43
CA LYS A 117 -3.98 -23.83 21.14
C LYS A 117 -3.09 -22.84 21.91
N ASN A 118 -1.97 -23.35 22.42
CA ASN A 118 -0.91 -22.54 23.03
C ASN A 118 0.14 -22.11 21.97
N PRO A 119 0.94 -21.05 22.23
CA PRO A 119 1.98 -20.59 21.31
C PRO A 119 3.00 -21.65 20.85
N GLY A 120 3.24 -22.68 21.65
CA GLY A 120 4.12 -23.81 21.29
C GLY A 120 3.49 -24.86 20.38
N HIS A 121 2.20 -24.77 20.06
CA HIS A 121 1.52 -25.74 19.20
C HIS A 121 1.88 -25.51 17.72
N PRO A 122 2.16 -26.56 16.91
CA PRO A 122 2.58 -26.40 15.50
C PRO A 122 1.61 -25.60 14.64
N SER A 123 0.31 -25.71 14.93
CA SER A 123 -0.77 -25.00 14.23
C SER A 123 -1.26 -23.74 14.95
N TYR A 124 -0.48 -23.19 15.89
CA TYR A 124 -0.81 -21.93 16.56
C TYR A 124 -0.80 -20.77 15.58
N GLY A 125 -1.86 -19.98 15.57
CA GLY A 125 -2.02 -18.84 14.65
C GLY A 125 -2.10 -19.21 13.17
N ILE A 126 -2.33 -20.48 12.82
CA ILE A 126 -2.56 -20.90 11.43
C ILE A 126 -4.06 -21.03 11.20
N THR A 127 -4.57 -20.29 10.21
CA THR A 127 -5.98 -20.29 9.79
C THR A 127 -6.33 -21.52 8.95
N TYR A 128 -7.62 -21.76 8.72
CA TYR A 128 -8.09 -22.83 7.82
C TYR A 128 -7.47 -22.79 6.41
N SER A 129 -7.23 -21.60 5.84
CA SER A 129 -6.61 -21.49 4.52
C SER A 129 -5.11 -21.80 4.51
N GLY A 130 -4.47 -21.91 5.69
CA GLY A 130 -3.04 -22.17 5.86
C GLY A 130 -2.19 -20.90 6.01
N VAL A 131 -2.76 -19.69 5.85
CA VAL A 131 -2.04 -18.45 6.15
C VAL A 131 -2.03 -18.19 7.65
N LYS A 132 -1.05 -17.42 8.13
CA LYS A 132 -1.02 -16.99 9.53
C LYS A 132 -2.08 -15.93 9.76
N VAL A 133 -2.67 -15.95 10.96
CA VAL A 133 -3.53 -14.86 11.43
C VAL A 133 -2.76 -13.54 11.38
N LYS A 134 -3.46 -12.47 11.01
CA LYS A 134 -2.85 -11.16 10.80
C LYS A 134 -3.86 -10.05 11.09
N ARG A 135 -3.46 -9.07 11.91
CA ARG A 135 -4.13 -7.79 12.10
C ARG A 135 -3.31 -6.71 11.39
N ASP A 136 -3.85 -6.19 10.29
CA ASP A 136 -3.20 -5.19 9.42
C ASP A 136 -4.27 -4.46 8.57
N LEU A 137 -3.87 -3.68 7.56
CA LEU A 137 -4.78 -3.05 6.60
C LEU A 137 -5.80 -4.05 6.03
N TYR A 138 -5.31 -5.22 5.62
CA TYR A 138 -6.08 -6.41 5.31
C TYR A 138 -5.81 -7.45 6.41
N SER A 139 -6.80 -7.62 7.28
CA SER A 139 -6.75 -8.55 8.41
C SER A 139 -7.43 -9.87 8.06
N THR A 140 -6.96 -10.97 8.62
CA THR A 140 -7.60 -12.28 8.45
C THR A 140 -8.88 -12.37 9.28
N ILE A 141 -9.96 -12.88 8.70
CA ILE A 141 -11.22 -13.10 9.42
C ILE A 141 -11.73 -14.53 9.21
N ALA A 142 -12.56 -15.01 10.13
CA ALA A 142 -13.29 -16.26 10.01
C ALA A 142 -14.71 -16.02 9.51
N ALA A 143 -15.18 -16.86 8.58
CA ALA A 143 -16.54 -16.81 8.06
C ALA A 143 -17.04 -18.20 7.65
N ASP A 144 -18.33 -18.30 7.32
CA ASP A 144 -18.88 -19.48 6.65
C ASP A 144 -18.50 -19.47 5.17
N THR A 145 -17.69 -20.45 4.73
CA THR A 145 -17.19 -20.53 3.35
C THR A 145 -18.26 -20.86 2.32
N SER A 146 -19.44 -21.34 2.73
CA SER A 146 -20.58 -21.50 1.84
C SER A 146 -21.22 -20.16 1.46
N VAL A 147 -21.02 -19.12 2.28
CA VAL A 147 -21.51 -17.75 2.04
C VAL A 147 -20.39 -16.86 1.51
N TYR A 148 -19.22 -16.92 2.13
CA TYR A 148 -18.04 -16.13 1.77
C TYR A 148 -16.85 -17.06 1.53
N PRO A 149 -16.58 -17.47 0.27
CA PRO A 149 -15.45 -18.33 -0.06
C PRO A 149 -14.12 -17.76 0.46
N ILE A 150 -13.14 -18.63 0.75
CA ILE A 150 -11.79 -18.20 1.14
C ILE A 150 -11.23 -17.21 0.12
N GLY A 151 -10.57 -16.16 0.62
CA GLY A 151 -10.06 -15.04 -0.16
C GLY A 151 -11.08 -13.92 -0.41
N THR A 152 -12.33 -14.06 0.06
CA THR A 152 -13.33 -12.97 -0.02
C THR A 152 -12.85 -11.78 0.79
N ILE A 153 -12.93 -10.59 0.19
CA ILE A 153 -12.57 -9.32 0.81
C ILE A 153 -13.85 -8.58 1.18
N LEU A 154 -13.99 -8.30 2.47
CA LEU A 154 -15.06 -7.51 3.05
C LEU A 154 -14.48 -6.21 3.60
N PHE A 155 -15.22 -5.12 3.46
CA PHE A 155 -15.01 -3.94 4.28
C PHE A 155 -15.96 -3.99 5.48
N ILE A 156 -15.39 -3.85 6.67
CA ILE A 156 -16.07 -3.99 7.94
C ILE A 156 -15.90 -2.67 8.70
N PRO A 157 -16.96 -1.88 8.83
CA PRO A 157 -16.91 -0.59 9.54
C PRO A 157 -16.28 -0.72 10.92
N ASN A 158 -15.40 0.22 11.27
CA ASN A 158 -14.65 0.28 12.53
C ASN A 158 -13.62 -0.85 12.72
N TYR A 159 -13.39 -1.70 11.73
CA TYR A 159 -12.35 -2.74 11.74
C TYR A 159 -11.34 -2.59 10.61
N GLY A 160 -11.82 -2.33 9.39
CA GLY A 160 -11.04 -2.23 8.17
C GLY A 160 -11.36 -3.35 7.17
N TYR A 161 -10.40 -3.70 6.31
CA TYR A 161 -10.58 -4.81 5.38
C TYR A 161 -10.37 -6.16 6.08
N GLY A 162 -11.34 -7.05 5.93
CA GLY A 162 -11.27 -8.44 6.34
C GLY A 162 -11.13 -9.35 5.12
N VAL A 163 -10.12 -10.22 5.13
CA VAL A 163 -9.94 -11.29 4.14
C VAL A 163 -10.35 -12.60 4.79
N VAL A 164 -11.34 -13.29 4.20
CA VAL A 164 -11.81 -14.59 4.70
C VAL A 164 -10.69 -15.61 4.52
N ALA A 165 -10.06 -15.99 5.63
CA ALA A 165 -8.94 -16.91 5.68
C ALA A 165 -9.23 -18.11 6.58
N ASP A 166 -10.17 -17.95 7.51
CA ASP A 166 -10.41 -18.94 8.56
C ASP A 166 -11.87 -19.41 8.60
N THR A 167 -12.10 -20.50 9.34
CA THR A 167 -13.44 -21.03 9.60
C THR A 167 -13.59 -21.41 11.06
N GLY A 168 -14.82 -21.39 11.57
CA GLY A 168 -15.13 -21.81 12.93
C GLY A 168 -16.37 -22.69 12.99
N SER A 169 -16.42 -23.60 13.97
CA SER A 169 -17.59 -24.47 14.18
C SER A 169 -18.85 -23.65 14.48
N ALA A 170 -18.71 -22.57 15.25
CA ALA A 170 -19.79 -21.64 15.61
C ALA A 170 -20.02 -20.50 14.60
N ILE A 171 -19.19 -20.40 13.56
CA ILE A 171 -19.24 -19.34 12.54
C ILE A 171 -19.97 -19.90 11.32
N LYS A 172 -21.30 -19.74 11.31
CA LYS A 172 -22.22 -20.27 10.29
C LYS A 172 -23.17 -19.21 9.78
N GLY A 173 -23.48 -19.26 8.48
CA GLY A 173 -24.30 -18.27 7.78
C GLY A 173 -23.68 -16.87 7.81
N ASN A 174 -24.50 -15.86 8.13
CA ASN A 174 -24.09 -14.46 8.17
C ASN A 174 -23.41 -14.09 9.51
N ARG A 175 -22.39 -14.87 9.91
CA ARG A 175 -21.57 -14.60 11.09
C ARG A 175 -20.11 -14.45 10.69
N LEU A 176 -19.43 -13.48 11.29
CA LEU A 176 -18.01 -13.22 11.13
C LEU A 176 -17.31 -13.29 12.49
N ASP A 177 -16.07 -13.76 12.48
CA ASP A 177 -15.15 -13.63 13.62
C ASP A 177 -13.91 -12.85 13.20
N LEU A 178 -13.65 -11.73 13.86
CA LEU A 178 -12.61 -10.79 13.49
C LEU A 178 -11.36 -11.04 14.31
N TYR A 179 -10.23 -11.23 13.64
CA TYR A 179 -8.99 -11.49 14.35
C TYR A 179 -8.46 -10.24 15.04
N TYR A 180 -8.03 -10.41 16.30
CA TYR A 180 -7.27 -9.47 17.09
C TYR A 180 -6.05 -10.14 17.70
N ASP A 181 -5.00 -9.37 17.98
CA ASP A 181 -3.76 -9.91 18.52
C ASP A 181 -3.89 -10.30 20.00
N THR A 182 -4.72 -9.58 20.76
CA THR A 182 -4.95 -9.84 22.19
C THR A 182 -6.44 -9.84 22.56
N VAL A 183 -6.74 -10.50 23.68
CA VAL A 183 -8.09 -10.58 24.24
C VAL A 183 -8.60 -9.20 24.68
N ASP A 184 -7.72 -8.37 25.25
CA ASP A 184 -8.08 -7.01 25.68
C ASP A 184 -8.54 -6.15 24.49
N GLN A 185 -7.94 -6.30 23.32
CA GLN A 185 -8.38 -5.60 22.11
C GLN A 185 -9.77 -6.03 21.67
N VAL A 186 -10.11 -7.31 21.76
CA VAL A 186 -11.46 -7.80 21.46
C VAL A 186 -12.50 -7.10 22.36
N TYR A 187 -12.20 -6.95 23.65
CA TYR A 187 -13.09 -6.30 24.60
C TYR A 187 -13.18 -4.79 24.42
N ASN A 188 -12.05 -4.12 24.17
CA ASN A 188 -11.96 -2.67 24.11
C ASN A 188 -12.38 -2.09 22.74
N GLU A 189 -12.11 -2.80 21.65
CA GLU A 189 -12.29 -2.28 20.28
C GLU A 189 -13.53 -2.83 19.55
N TRP A 190 -14.10 -3.97 19.99
CA TRP A 190 -15.15 -4.63 19.22
C TRP A 190 -16.39 -5.04 20.02
N GLY A 191 -16.26 -6.00 20.94
CA GLY A 191 -17.40 -6.71 21.51
C GLY A 191 -18.23 -7.47 20.45
N LYS A 192 -19.44 -7.93 20.81
CA LYS A 192 -20.36 -8.58 19.85
C LYS A 192 -21.32 -7.54 19.29
N GLN A 193 -21.36 -7.40 17.97
CA GLN A 193 -22.26 -6.45 17.31
C GLN A 193 -22.89 -7.00 16.03
N THR A 194 -24.01 -6.38 15.63
CA THR A 194 -24.70 -6.69 14.37
C THR A 194 -24.64 -5.46 13.48
N LEU A 195 -23.99 -5.59 12.32
CA LEU A 195 -23.74 -4.47 11.41
C LEU A 195 -23.83 -4.89 9.94
N ASN A 196 -23.84 -3.91 9.06
CA ASN A 196 -23.70 -4.13 7.62
C ASN A 196 -22.22 -4.16 7.26
N VAL A 197 -21.83 -5.16 6.47
CA VAL A 197 -20.52 -5.27 5.84
C VAL A 197 -20.66 -5.16 4.34
N TYR A 198 -19.61 -4.72 3.66
CA TYR A 198 -19.62 -4.47 2.23
C TYR A 198 -18.73 -5.48 1.52
N LEU A 199 -19.27 -6.16 0.52
CA LEU A 199 -18.55 -7.15 -0.28
C LEU A 199 -17.71 -6.44 -1.34
N VAL A 200 -16.39 -6.39 -1.13
CA VAL A 200 -15.45 -5.71 -2.03
C VAL A 200 -15.04 -6.63 -3.18
N GLN A 201 -14.73 -7.89 -2.85
CA GLN A 201 -14.32 -8.89 -3.83
C GLN A 201 -14.69 -10.29 -3.36
N VAL A 202 -15.30 -11.10 -4.23
CA VAL A 202 -15.57 -12.51 -3.95
C VAL A 202 -14.27 -13.33 -4.07
N GLY A 203 -14.02 -14.19 -3.10
CA GLY A 203 -12.84 -15.05 -3.05
C GLY A 203 -12.87 -16.17 -4.07
N SER A 204 -11.70 -16.66 -4.45
CA SER A 204 -11.52 -17.80 -5.37
C SER A 204 -11.65 -19.16 -4.68
N GLY A 205 -11.79 -19.18 -3.35
CA GLY A 205 -11.74 -20.39 -2.53
C GLY A 205 -10.31 -20.75 -2.07
N LYS A 206 -9.32 -19.90 -2.35
CA LYS A 206 -7.93 -20.06 -1.90
C LYS A 206 -7.35 -18.71 -1.47
N LEU A 207 -6.35 -18.76 -0.60
CA LEU A 207 -5.59 -17.60 -0.15
C LEU A 207 -4.18 -18.05 0.22
N THR A 208 -3.15 -17.42 -0.35
CA THR A 208 -1.74 -17.66 0.01
C THR A 208 -1.16 -16.50 0.83
N GLU A 209 -0.02 -16.73 1.51
CA GLU A 209 0.64 -15.65 2.24
C GLU A 209 1.20 -14.58 1.32
N GLU A 210 1.67 -14.95 0.12
CA GLU A 210 2.14 -13.99 -0.87
C GLU A 210 1.01 -13.05 -1.30
N GLU A 211 -0.21 -13.57 -1.48
CA GLU A 211 -1.39 -12.77 -1.80
C GLU A 211 -1.74 -11.83 -0.65
N LEU A 212 -1.75 -12.32 0.59
CA LEU A 212 -2.04 -11.51 1.77
C LEU A 212 -0.99 -10.41 2.02
N VAL A 213 0.29 -10.73 1.80
CA VAL A 213 1.39 -9.75 1.86
C VAL A 213 1.22 -8.70 0.77
N LYS A 214 0.89 -9.10 -0.46
CA LYS A 214 0.66 -8.17 -1.58
C LYS A 214 -0.49 -7.20 -1.31
N LEU A 215 -1.58 -7.66 -0.69
CA LEU A 215 -2.69 -6.81 -0.29
C LEU A 215 -2.24 -5.74 0.73
N ASN A 216 -1.40 -6.12 1.70
CA ASN A 216 -0.90 -5.23 2.75
C ASN A 216 0.27 -4.32 2.31
N SER A 217 0.95 -4.64 1.20
CA SER A 217 2.07 -3.84 0.67
C SER A 217 1.65 -2.82 -0.39
N ASN A 218 0.36 -2.57 -0.59
CA ASN A 218 -0.11 -1.58 -1.56
C ASN A 218 0.30 -0.15 -1.11
N GLU A 219 1.19 0.49 -1.87
CA GLU A 219 1.76 1.81 -1.56
C GLU A 219 0.69 2.90 -1.39
N SER A 220 -0.34 2.87 -2.24
CA SER A 220 -1.43 3.86 -2.20
C SER A 220 -2.27 3.78 -0.93
N MET A 221 -2.23 2.66 -0.21
CA MET A 221 -3.04 2.41 0.99
C MET A 221 -2.25 2.50 2.30
N GLN A 222 -0.95 2.80 2.26
CA GLN A 222 -0.12 2.81 3.46
C GLN A 222 -0.54 3.88 4.48
N VAL A 223 -1.14 4.99 4.04
CA VAL A 223 -1.66 6.02 4.96
C VAL A 223 -2.77 5.44 5.84
N PHE A 224 -3.72 4.71 5.26
CA PHE A 224 -4.80 4.05 6.01
C PHE A 224 -4.28 2.92 6.90
N ARG A 225 -3.26 2.19 6.44
CA ARG A 225 -2.58 1.17 7.24
C ARG A 225 -2.03 1.76 8.54
N GLN A 226 -1.35 2.91 8.47
CA GLN A 226 -0.83 3.57 9.67
C GLN A 226 -1.94 4.01 10.63
N GLN A 227 -3.07 4.52 10.11
CA GLN A 227 -4.22 4.87 10.95
C GLN A 227 -4.78 3.65 11.71
N ILE A 228 -4.98 2.54 11.01
CA ILE A 228 -5.49 1.27 11.60
C ILE A 228 -4.52 0.76 12.66
N LEU A 229 -3.22 0.74 12.39
CA LEU A 229 -2.21 0.27 13.34
C LEU A 229 -1.99 1.23 14.52
N SER A 230 -2.14 2.54 14.32
CA SER A 230 -1.96 3.53 15.40
C SER A 230 -3.09 3.52 16.43
N THR A 231 -4.25 2.94 16.11
CA THR A 231 -5.36 2.79 17.06
C THR A 231 -5.11 1.64 18.05
N LYS A 232 -4.00 0.89 17.87
CA LYS A 232 -3.60 -0.27 18.66
C LYS A 232 -2.83 0.08 19.95
N GLU A 233 -2.20 1.25 20.01
CA GLU A 233 -1.38 1.74 21.13
C GLU A 233 -2.20 2.59 22.12
#